data_AF-A0A1I3YID0-F1
#
_entry.id   AF-A0A1I3YID0-F1
#
_cell.length_a   1.000
_cell.length_b   1.000
_cell.length_c   1.000
_cell.angle_alpha   90.00
_cell.angle_beta   90.00
_cell.angle_gamma   90.00
#
_symmetry.space_group_name_H-M   'P 1'
#
loop_
_entity.id
_entity.type
_entity.pdbx_description
1 polymer ?
#
loop_
_entity_poly.entity_id
_entity_poly.type
_entity_poly.pdbx_seq_one_letter_code
_entity_poly.pdbx_strand_id
1 'polypeptide(L)' 'MKRIVGIFLSFSALLTYIIVESLYDPLAEKITNMNSGVTTVTYNYPVMFWVICAILIITFILGIYLILAKNNYT' A
#
# COMPACT_ATOMS: atom_id res chain seq x y z
N MET A 1 -7.63 0.51 25.92
CA MET A 1 -6.54 1.17 25.17
C MET A 1 -6.24 0.48 23.84
N LYS A 2 -6.10 -0.85 23.79
CA LYS A 2 -5.83 -1.62 22.56
C LYS A 2 -6.78 -1.30 21.39
N ARG A 3 -8.08 -1.17 21.67
CA ARG A 3 -9.10 -0.83 20.66
C ARG A 3 -8.92 0.56 20.03
N ILE A 4 -8.57 1.58 20.81
CA ILE A 4 -8.33 2.96 20.29
C ILE A 4 -7.07 2.97 19.43
N VAL A 5 -6.01 2.30 19.89
CA VAL A 5 -4.76 2.15 19.12
C VAL A 5 -5.03 1.42 17.81
N GLY A 6 -5.85 0.37 17.83
CA GLY A 6 -6.25 -0.36 16.63
C GLY A 6 -6.99 0.52 15.62
N ILE A 7 -7.98 1.31 16.09
CA ILE A 7 -8.71 2.27 15.24
C ILE A 7 -7.73 3.27 14.61
N PHE A 8 -6.83 3.84 15.41
CA PHE A 8 -5.83 4.79 14.93
C PHE A 8 -4.92 4.18 13.86
N LEU A 9 -4.41 2.97 14.08
CA LEU A 9 -3.55 2.26 13.12
C LEU A 9 -4.28 1.97 11.80
N SER A 10 -5.53 1.49 11.87
CA SER A 10 -6.32 1.19 10.68
C SER A 10 -6.63 2.46 9.88
N PHE A 11 -7.03 3.56 10.54
CA PHE A 11 -7.27 4.84 9.87
C PHE A 11 -5.99 5.45 9.30
N SER A 12 -4.89 5.39 10.06
CA SER A 12 -3.58 5.89 9.59
C SER A 12 -3.13 5.12 8.35
N ALA A 13 -3.26 3.79 8.33
CA ALA A 13 -2.86 2.99 7.17
C ALA A 13 -3.67 3.35 5.91
N LEU A 14 -4.99 3.52 6.04
CA LEU A 14 -5.85 3.95 4.94
C LEU A 14 -5.52 5.35 4.46
N LEU A 15 -5.34 6.31 5.37
CA LEU A 15 -5.00 7.68 5.02
C LEU A 15 -3.64 7.76 4.32
N THR A 16 -2.64 7.06 4.86
CA THR A 16 -1.31 7.00 4.24
C THR A 16 -1.35 6.34 2.87
N TYR A 17 -2.17 5.30 2.67
CA TYR A 17 -2.36 4.70 1.35
C TYR A 17 -2.87 5.72 0.33
N ILE A 18 -3.93 6.47 0.66
CA ILE A 18 -4.49 7.50 -0.23
C ILE A 18 -3.43 8.57 -0.57
N ILE A 19 -2.66 9.00 0.44
CA ILE A 19 -1.58 9.99 0.22
C ILE A 19 -0.51 9.42 -0.72
N VAL A 20 -0.07 8.19 -0.49
CA VAL A 20 0.96 7.54 -1.30
C VAL A 20 0.48 7.34 -2.74
N GLU A 21 -0.75 6.88 -2.92
CA GLU A 21 -1.38 6.75 -4.24
C GLU A 21 -1.45 8.10 -4.98
N SER A 22 -1.69 9.20 -4.27
CA SER A 22 -1.71 10.53 -4.88
C SER A 22 -0.33 11.10 -5.22
N LEU A 23 0.73 10.60 -4.59
CA LEU A 23 2.10 11.12 -4.74
C LEU A 23 2.97 10.31 -5.69
N TYR A 24 2.63 9.03 -5.89
CA TYR A 24 3.39 8.15 -6.76
C TYR A 24 2.75 8.10 -8.14
N ASP A 25 3.43 8.67 -9.13
CA ASP A 25 3.04 8.53 -10.53
C ASP A 25 3.62 7.22 -11.11
N PRO A 26 2.85 6.53 -11.98
CA PRO A 26 3.37 5.37 -12.69
C PRO A 26 4.43 5.81 -13.70
N LEU A 27 5.58 5.12 -13.69
CA LEU A 27 6.67 5.39 -14.61
C LEU A 27 6.41 4.69 -15.94
N ALA A 28 6.64 5.43 -17.03
CA ALA A 28 6.54 4.90 -18.38
C ALA A 28 7.84 4.19 -18.77
N GLU A 29 7.78 2.88 -18.95
CA GLU A 29 8.83 2.07 -19.55
C GLU A 29 8.54 1.89 -21.03
N LYS A 30 9.51 2.24 -21.88
CA LYS A 30 9.40 2.07 -23.34
C LYS A 30 10.29 0.92 -23.78
N ILE A 31 9.67 -0.10 -24.36
CA ILE A 31 10.38 -1.26 -24.90
C ILE A 31 10.17 -1.25 -26.42
N THR A 32 11.26 -1.07 -27.17
CA THR A 32 11.23 -1.13 -28.63
C THR A 32 11.65 -2.51 -29.09
N ASN A 33 10.77 -3.21 -29.81
CA ASN A 33 11.10 -4.46 -30.45
C ASN A 33 11.98 -4.19 -31.67
N MET A 34 13.25 -4.59 -31.62
CA MET A 34 14.22 -4.34 -32.70
C MET A 34 13.88 -5.07 -34.01
N ASN A 35 13.07 -6.14 -33.96
CA ASN A 35 12.71 -6.93 -35.15
C ASN A 35 11.50 -6.36 -35.88
N SER A 36 10.56 -5.71 -35.18
CA SER A 36 9.34 -5.15 -35.76
C SER A 36 9.28 -3.62 -35.76
N GLY A 37 10.21 -2.95 -35.07
CA GLY A 37 10.20 -1.50 -34.87
C GLY A 37 9.10 -0.98 -33.95
N VAL A 38 8.23 -1.87 -33.44
CA VAL A 38 7.10 -1.51 -32.58
C VAL A 38 7.62 -1.14 -31.19
N THR A 39 7.24 0.04 -30.70
CA THR A 39 7.52 0.48 -29.33
C THR A 39 6.27 0.28 -28.47
N THR A 40 6.38 -0.55 -27.44
CA THR A 40 5.36 -0.69 -26.41
C THR A 40 5.70 0.20 -25.22
N VAL A 41 4.69 0.91 -24.71
CA VAL A 41 4.81 1.72 -23.50
C VAL A 41 4.03 1.03 -22.40
N THR A 42 4.71 0.64 -21.33
CA THR A 42 4.12 0.06 -20.12
C THR A 42 4.24 1.06 -18.98
N TYR A 43 3.14 1.28 -18.25
CA TYR A 43 3.12 2.14 -17.08
C TYR A 43 3.17 1.26 -15.85
N ASN A 44 4.19 1.42 -15.03
CA ASN A 44 4.34 0.64 -13.81
C ASN A 44 4.72 1.52 -12.64
N TYR A 45 4.14 1.26 -11.47
CA TYR A 45 4.55 1.95 -10.26
C TYR A 45 5.96 1.52 -9.86
N PRO A 46 6.80 2.44 -9.34
CA PRO A 46 8.12 2.08 -8.86
C PRO A 46 8.01 1.05 -7.73
N VAL A 47 9.01 0.16 -7.62
CA VAL A 47 9.03 -0.93 -6.62
C VAL A 47 8.77 -0.42 -5.19
N MET A 48 9.21 0.80 -4.87
CA MET A 48 9.00 1.42 -3.57
C MET A 48 7.53 1.62 -3.22
N PHE A 49 6.67 1.92 -4.20
CA PHE A 49 5.22 2.00 -4.02
C PHE A 49 4.66 0.66 -3.51
N TRP A 50 5.03 -0.44 -4.15
CA TRP A 50 4.59 -1.78 -3.77
C TRP A 50 5.06 -2.17 -2.35
N VAL A 51 6.29 -1.82 -1.98
CA VAL A 51 6.81 -2.04 -0.63
C VAL A 51 6.00 -1.27 0.42
N ILE A 52 5.69 0.01 0.13
CA ILE A 52 4.87 0.83 1.03
C ILE A 52 3.46 0.22 1.16
N CYS A 53 2.82 -0.17 0.06
CA CYS A 53 1.52 -0.84 0.10
C CYS A 53 1.54 -2.11 0.95
N ALA A 54 2.57 -2.95 0.84
CA ALA A 54 2.69 -4.16 1.65
C ALA A 54 2.77 -3.83 3.17
N ILE A 55 3.56 -2.82 3.54
CA ILE A 55 3.66 -2.38 4.95
C ILE A 55 2.31 -1.84 5.45
N LEU A 56 1.59 -1.08 4.63
CA LEU A 56 0.29 -0.53 4.99
C LEU A 56 -0.77 -1.62 5.19
N ILE A 57 -0.78 -2.66 4.35
CA ILE A 57 -1.68 -3.82 4.51
C ILE A 57 -1.42 -4.52 5.84
N ILE A 58 -0.15 -4.79 6.17
CA ILE A 58 0.22 -5.43 7.44
C ILE A 58 -0.22 -4.55 8.63
N THR A 59 0.03 -3.25 8.54
CA THR A 59 -0.34 -2.27 9.58
C THR A 59 -1.85 -2.21 9.77
N PHE A 60 -2.60 -2.23 8.67
CA PHE A 60 -4.07 -2.24 8.69
C PHE A 60 -4.60 -3.51 9.37
N ILE A 61 -4.09 -4.69 8.99
CA ILE A 61 -4.47 -5.97 9.60
C ILE A 61 -4.16 -5.98 11.10
N LEU A 62 -3.00 -5.47 11.50
CA LEU A 62 -2.63 -5.33 12.91
C LEU A 62 -3.60 -4.41 13.66
N GLY A 63 -4.00 -3.29 13.04
CA GLY A 63 -5.02 -2.39 13.57
C GLY A 63 -6.35 -3.10 13.80
N ILE A 64 -6.86 -3.83 12.80
CA ILE A 64 -8.09 -4.61 12.91
C ILE A 64 -7.98 -5.68 13.99
N TYR A 65 -6.84 -6.38 14.08
CA TYR A 65 -6.59 -7.36 15.13
C TYR A 65 -6.68 -6.73 16.53
N LEU A 66 -6.09 -5.56 16.75
CA LEU A 66 -6.15 -4.86 18.03
C LEU A 66 -7.55 -4.33 18.38
N ILE A 67 -8.38 -4.04 17.38
CA ILE A 67 -9.79 -3.69 17.57
C ILE A 67 -10.60 -4.91 18.03
N LEU A 68 -10.37 -6.05 17.38
CA LEU A 68 -11.10 -7.30 17.61
C LEU A 68 -10.59 -8.09 18.81
N ALA A 69 -9.36 -7.83 19.26
CA ALA A 69 -8.79 -8.45 20.44
C ALA A 69 -9.66 -8.13 21.67
N LYS A 70 -10.52 -9.08 22.03
CA LYS A 70 -11.31 -9.04 23.26
C LYS A 70 -10.35 -8.80 24.43
N ASN A 71 -10.74 -7.94 25.35
CA ASN A 71 -10.02 -7.74 26.61
C ASN A 71 -9.97 -9.12 27.32
N ASN A 72 -8.87 -9.86 27.14
CA ASN A 72 -8.57 -11.08 27.88
C ASN A 72 -8.18 -10.72 29.32
N TYR A 73 -9.13 -10.16 30.06
CA TYR A 73 -9.04 -10.04 31.51
C TYR A 73 -10.10 -10.98 32.08
N THR A 74 -9.69 -12.22 32.32
CA THR A 74 -10.16 -13.00 33.48
C THR A 74 -9.75 -12.29 34.76
#